data_AF-A0A5K7S3Q5-F1
#
_entry.id   AF-A0A5K7S3Q5-F1
#
_cell.length_a   1.000
_cell.length_b   1.000
_cell.length_c   1.000
_cell.angle_alpha   90.00
_cell.angle_beta   90.00
_cell.angle_gamma   90.00
#
_symmetry.space_group_name_H-M   'P 1'
#
loop_
_entity.id
_entity.type
_entity.pdbx_description
1 polymer ?
#
loop_
_entity_poly.entity_id
_entity_poly.type
_entity_poly.pdbx_seq_one_letter_code
_entity_poly.pdbx_strand_id
1 'polypeptide(L)'
;MSEYPVNKGIGKSAEFKGLKSQYLFIFAGGLLSVFVVFVVMYMAGIGQWICIGFGICAASTVVWMTFSLNAKYGEYGLMKVQARRNHPKYIISRKAICRLFTRSKSITV
;
A
#
# COMPACT_ATOMS: atom_id res chain seq x y z
N MET A 1 -19.53 -21.03 32.22
CA MET A 1 -18.82 -20.05 31.38
C MET A 1 -18.31 -20.81 30.17
N SER A 2 -18.88 -20.59 28.98
CA SER A 2 -18.50 -21.32 27.77
C SER A 2 -17.15 -20.79 27.25
N GLU A 3 -16.21 -21.69 27.06
CA GLU A 3 -14.88 -21.39 26.52
C GLU A 3 -15.00 -21.29 25.00
N TYR A 4 -15.01 -20.06 24.48
CA TYR A 4 -15.05 -19.84 23.04
C TYR A 4 -13.63 -20.01 22.46
N PRO A 5 -13.43 -20.83 21.41
CA PRO A 5 -12.15 -20.90 20.72
C PRO A 5 -11.91 -19.57 19.99
N VAL A 6 -11.09 -18.71 20.59
CA VAL A 6 -10.68 -17.45 19.96
C VAL A 6 -9.66 -17.76 18.87
N ASN A 7 -10.07 -17.62 17.61
CA ASN A 7 -9.20 -17.80 16.46
C ASN A 7 -8.22 -16.62 16.35
N LYS A 8 -6.98 -16.83 16.82
CA LYS A 8 -5.88 -15.86 16.74
C LYS A 8 -5.43 -15.68 15.28
N GLY A 9 -6.14 -14.87 14.52
CA GLY A 9 -5.85 -14.59 13.11
C GLY A 9 -6.96 -13.85 12.36
N ILE A 10 -8.19 -13.87 12.88
CA ILE A 10 -9.31 -13.13 12.29
C ILE A 10 -9.02 -11.62 12.36
N GLY A 11 -8.95 -10.97 11.20
CA GLY A 11 -8.68 -9.52 11.08
C GLY A 11 -7.21 -9.13 10.96
N LYS A 12 -6.27 -10.08 10.94
CA LYS A 12 -4.89 -9.78 10.53
C LYS A 12 -4.89 -9.37 9.06
N SER A 13 -4.24 -8.26 8.75
CA SER A 13 -3.97 -7.86 7.38
C SER A 13 -3.22 -8.98 6.64
N ALA A 14 -3.45 -9.12 5.34
CA ALA A 14 -2.74 -10.13 4.54
C ALA A 14 -1.23 -9.84 4.61
N GLU A 15 -0.49 -10.75 5.24
CA GLU A 15 0.96 -10.71 5.34
C GLU A 15 1.51 -11.94 4.64
N PHE A 16 2.45 -11.75 3.70
CA PHE A 16 3.09 -12.85 3.00
C PHE A 16 4.59 -12.79 3.23
N LYS A 17 5.12 -13.71 4.06
CA LYS A 17 6.55 -13.78 4.44
C LYS A 17 7.16 -12.40 4.81
N GLY A 18 6.43 -11.59 5.56
CA GLY A 18 6.89 -10.26 6.01
C GLY A 18 6.56 -9.08 5.07
N LEU A 19 6.03 -9.32 3.86
CA LEU A 19 5.41 -8.28 3.05
C LEU A 19 4.00 -8.00 3.56
N LYS A 20 3.72 -6.74 3.86
CA LYS A 20 2.37 -6.25 4.17
C LYS A 20 1.52 -6.13 2.90
N SER A 21 0.19 -6.27 3.01
CA SER A 21 -0.73 -6.40 1.88
C SER A 21 -0.53 -5.36 0.76
N GLN A 22 -0.32 -4.08 1.09
CA GLN A 22 -0.11 -3.01 0.10
C GLN A 22 1.12 -3.24 -0.80
N TYR A 23 2.26 -3.63 -0.21
CA TYR A 23 3.47 -3.89 -0.97
C TYR A 23 3.38 -5.20 -1.76
N LEU A 24 2.57 -6.16 -1.33
CA LEU A 24 2.30 -7.38 -2.08
C LEU A 24 1.61 -7.06 -3.41
N PHE A 25 0.63 -6.16 -3.42
CA PHE A 25 -0.01 -5.73 -4.67
C PHE A 25 0.97 -5.00 -5.60
N ILE A 26 1.83 -4.12 -5.06
CA ILE A 26 2.87 -3.43 -5.84
C ILE A 26 3.87 -4.44 -6.42
N PHE A 27 4.27 -5.45 -5.64
CA PHE A 27 5.16 -6.50 -6.07
C PHE A 27 4.58 -7.31 -7.23
N ALA A 28 3.35 -7.83 -7.05
CA ALA A 28 2.67 -8.63 -8.04
C ALA A 28 2.40 -7.84 -9.33
N GLY A 29 1.89 -6.60 -9.20
CA GLY A 29 1.66 -5.70 -10.32
C GLY A 29 2.96 -5.32 -11.04
N GLY A 30 4.04 -5.08 -10.29
CA GLY A 30 5.36 -4.78 -10.84
C GLY A 30 5.93 -5.93 -11.65
N LEU A 31 5.91 -7.15 -11.12
CA LEU A 31 6.37 -8.34 -11.85
C LEU A 31 5.50 -8.62 -13.07
N LEU A 32 4.18 -8.47 -12.97
CA LEU A 32 3.27 -8.62 -14.10
C LEU A 32 3.55 -7.58 -15.19
N SER A 33 3.82 -6.33 -14.82
CA SER A 33 4.22 -5.29 -15.76
C SER A 33 5.54 -5.60 -16.46
N VAL A 34 6.56 -6.06 -15.72
CA VAL A 34 7.84 -6.48 -16.30
C VAL A 34 7.64 -7.63 -17.29
N PHE A 35 6.78 -8.60 -16.96
CA PHE A 35 6.44 -9.69 -17.86
C PHE A 35 5.78 -9.20 -19.15
N VAL A 36 4.77 -8.33 -19.05
CA VAL A 36 4.09 -7.76 -20.23
C VAL A 36 5.07 -6.99 -21.10
N VAL A 37 5.93 -6.15 -20.52
CA VAL A 37 6.95 -5.40 -21.26
C VAL A 37 7.93 -6.36 -21.94
N PHE A 38 8.40 -7.39 -21.23
CA PHE A 38 9.29 -8.40 -21.80
C PHE A 38 8.66 -9.10 -23.02
N VAL A 39 7.39 -9.51 -22.93
CA VAL A 39 6.66 -10.15 -24.03
C VAL A 39 6.53 -9.21 -25.23
N VAL A 40 6.18 -7.95 -25.00
CA VAL A 40 6.09 -6.93 -26.07
C VAL A 40 7.45 -6.71 -26.72
N MET A 41 8.52 -6.62 -25.91
CA MET A 41 9.89 -6.42 -26.38
C MET A 41 10.34 -7.59 -27.27
N TYR A 42 10.01 -8.82 -26.85
CA TYR A 42 10.28 -10.03 -27.61
C TYR A 42 9.49 -10.08 -28.93
N MET A 43 8.19 -9.78 -28.91
CA MET A 43 7.36 -9.73 -30.13
C MET A 43 7.81 -8.64 -31.11
N ALA A 44 8.37 -7.54 -30.62
CA ALA A 44 8.96 -6.48 -31.43
C ALA A 44 10.29 -6.88 -32.11
N GLY A 45 10.82 -8.07 -31.83
CA GLY A 45 12.06 -8.57 -32.43
C GLY A 45 13.34 -8.03 -31.79
N ILE A 46 13.26 -7.50 -30.56
CA ILE A 46 14.46 -7.03 -29.84
C ILE A 46 15.35 -8.23 -29.49
N GLY A 47 16.66 -8.03 -29.59
CA GLY A 47 17.64 -9.09 -29.39
C GLY A 47 17.51 -9.80 -28.04
N GLN A 48 17.60 -11.14 -28.07
CA GLN A 48 17.44 -12.02 -26.91
C GLN A 48 18.27 -11.59 -25.70
N TRP A 49 19.54 -11.19 -25.92
CA TRP A 49 20.45 -10.75 -24.86
C TRP A 49 19.96 -9.49 -24.15
N ILE A 50 19.37 -8.56 -24.89
CA ILE A 50 18.80 -7.33 -24.34
C ILE A 50 17.54 -7.68 -23.54
N CYS A 51 16.69 -8.58 -24.05
CA CYS A 51 15.51 -9.09 -23.34
C CYS A 51 15.88 -9.76 -22.01
N ILE A 52 16.90 -10.61 -22.01
CA ILE A 52 17.36 -11.28 -20.79
C ILE A 52 17.93 -10.26 -19.78
N GLY A 53 18.80 -9.36 -20.25
CA GLY A 53 19.37 -8.31 -19.40
C GLY A 53 18.28 -7.43 -18.77
N PHE A 54 17.33 -6.97 -19.58
CA PHE A 54 16.19 -6.20 -19.11
C PHE A 54 15.35 -6.98 -18.09
N GLY A 55 14.99 -8.22 -18.38
CA GLY A 55 14.15 -9.04 -17.51
C GLY A 55 14.78 -9.23 -16.12
N ILE A 56 16.07 -9.58 -16.07
CA ILE A 56 16.79 -9.76 -14.81
C ILE A 56 16.89 -8.43 -14.07
N CYS A 57 17.38 -7.37 -14.72
CA CYS A 57 17.56 -6.07 -14.06
C CYS A 57 16.23 -5.48 -13.56
N ALA A 58 15.17 -5.56 -14.36
CA ALA A 58 13.87 -5.02 -14.01
C ALA A 58 13.22 -5.82 -12.87
N ALA A 59 13.24 -7.16 -12.94
CA ALA A 59 12.70 -8.01 -11.89
C ALA A 59 13.46 -7.80 -10.56
N SER A 60 14.79 -7.79 -10.58
CA SER A 60 15.62 -7.52 -9.40
C SER A 60 15.33 -6.14 -8.81
N THR A 61 15.17 -5.12 -9.66
CA THR A 61 14.84 -3.76 -9.21
C THR A 61 13.46 -3.69 -8.55
N VAL A 62 12.44 -4.32 -9.14
CA VAL A 62 11.08 -4.38 -8.57
C VAL A 62 11.08 -5.08 -7.21
N VAL A 63 11.77 -6.22 -7.10
CA VAL A 63 11.91 -6.95 -5.83
C VAL A 63 12.59 -6.05 -4.80
N TRP A 64 13.77 -5.52 -5.11
CA TRP A 64 14.53 -4.69 -4.19
C TRP A 64 13.76 -3.44 -3.73
N MET A 65 13.14 -2.72 -4.67
CA MET A 65 12.33 -1.53 -4.39
C MET A 65 11.16 -1.88 -3.46
N THR A 66 10.44 -2.98 -3.74
CA THR A 66 9.30 -3.39 -2.93
C THR A 66 9.71 -3.72 -1.49
N PHE A 67 10.78 -4.51 -1.30
CA PHE A 67 11.27 -4.87 0.03
C PHE A 67 11.83 -3.66 0.78
N SER A 68 12.52 -2.75 0.10
CA SER A 68 13.02 -1.50 0.67
C SER A 68 11.87 -0.61 1.17
N LEU A 69 10.81 -0.47 0.37
CA LEU A 69 9.61 0.29 0.75
C LEU A 69 8.88 -0.36 1.93
N ASN A 70 8.74 -1.69 1.91
CA ASN A 70 8.13 -2.45 2.99
C ASN A 70 8.87 -2.25 4.33
N ALA A 71 10.21 -2.27 4.31
CA ALA A 71 11.03 -2.02 5.48
C ALA A 71 10.98 -0.57 5.97
N LYS A 72 10.97 0.41 5.03
CA LYS A 72 11.03 1.84 5.35
C LYS A 72 9.72 2.40 5.91
N TYR A 73 8.59 2.00 5.34
CA TYR A 73 7.29 2.63 5.61
C TYR A 73 6.33 1.72 6.41
N GLY A 74 6.56 0.41 6.41
CA GLY A 74 5.67 -0.55 7.09
C GLY A 74 4.23 -0.50 6.54
N GLU A 75 3.30 -1.16 7.22
CA GLU A 75 1.95 -1.43 6.71
C GLU A 75 1.12 -0.18 6.37
N TYR A 76 1.21 0.86 7.20
CA TYR A 76 0.39 2.07 7.07
C TYR A 76 1.18 3.28 6.56
N GLY A 77 2.48 3.16 6.28
CA GLY A 77 3.32 4.30 5.95
C GLY A 77 2.95 4.95 4.62
N LEU A 78 2.67 4.16 3.58
CA LEU A 78 2.21 4.70 2.29
C LEU A 78 0.88 5.45 2.42
N MET A 79 -0.06 4.91 3.19
CA MET A 79 -1.33 5.59 3.47
C MET A 79 -1.13 6.91 4.22
N LYS A 80 -0.21 6.98 5.19
CA LYS A 80 0.12 8.22 5.91
C LYS A 80 0.77 9.27 4.99
N VAL A 81 1.65 8.84 4.09
CA VAL A 81 2.28 9.73 3.09
C VAL A 81 1.22 10.29 2.14
N GLN A 82 0.32 9.44 1.66
CA GLN A 82 -0.76 9.85 0.79
C GLN A 82 -1.75 10.79 1.51
N ALA A 83 -2.09 10.49 2.76
CA ALA A 83 -2.95 11.35 3.58
C ALA A 83 -2.33 12.75 3.73
N ARG A 84 -1.03 12.85 4.04
CA ARG A 84 -0.33 14.14 4.13
C ARG A 84 -0.41 14.93 2.83
N ARG A 85 -0.32 14.28 1.67
CA ARG A 85 -0.41 14.94 0.36
C ARG A 85 -1.82 15.49 0.07
N ASN A 86 -2.84 14.87 0.64
CA ASN A 86 -4.24 15.28 0.48
C ASN A 86 -4.70 16.31 1.53
N HIS A 87 -3.83 16.78 2.42
CA HIS A 87 -4.22 17.80 3.41
C HIS A 87 -4.60 19.12 2.73
N PRO A 88 -5.78 19.69 3.04
CA PRO A 88 -6.16 21.00 2.52
C PRO A 88 -5.27 22.08 3.12
N LYS A 89 -4.83 23.04 2.28
CA LYS A 89 -3.99 24.17 2.73
C LYS A 89 -4.74 25.12 3.68
N TYR A 90 -6.06 25.22 3.53
CA TYR A 90 -6.91 26.12 4.32
C TYR A 90 -8.23 25.41 4.64
N ILE A 91 -8.67 25.49 5.88
CA ILE A 91 -10.00 25.05 6.30
C ILE A 91 -10.82 26.32 6.51
N ILE A 92 -11.74 26.62 5.60
CA ILE A 92 -12.65 27.77 5.72
C ILE A 92 -13.93 27.30 6.40
N SER A 93 -14.13 27.69 7.66
CA SER A 93 -15.41 27.51 8.35
C SER A 93 -16.21 28.81 8.31
N ARG A 94 -17.41 28.79 7.73
CA ARG A 94 -18.38 29.90 7.82
C ARG A 94 -19.19 29.89 9.13
N LYS A 95 -19.03 28.85 9.96
CA LYS A 95 -19.67 28.75 11.27
C LYS A 95 -18.72 29.24 12.36
N ALA A 96 -19.26 30.05 13.28
CA ALA A 96 -18.54 30.47 14.47
C ALA A 96 -18.03 29.25 15.26
N ILE A 97 -16.78 29.27 15.72
CA ILE A 97 -16.08 28.13 16.36
C ILE A 97 -16.89 27.57 17.54
N CYS A 98 -17.55 28.42 18.32
CA CYS A 98 -18.40 28.01 19.44
C CYS A 98 -19.60 27.13 19.03
N ARG A 99 -20.06 27.20 17.77
CA ARG A 99 -21.14 26.33 17.25
C ARG A 99 -20.62 24.99 16.71
N LEU A 100 -19.32 24.84 16.49
CA LEU A 100 -18.73 23.57 16.07
C LEU A 100 -18.58 22.60 17.25
N PHE A 101 -18.37 23.12 18.45
CA PHE A 101 -18.34 22.35 19.68
C PHE A 101 -19.71 22.40 20.36
N THR A 102 -20.65 21.59 19.90
CA THR A 102 -21.86 21.33 20.68
C THR A 102 -21.47 20.60 21.95
N ARG A 103 -21.59 21.28 23.10
CA ARG A 103 -21.53 20.65 24.43
C ARG A 103 -22.64 19.59 24.48
N SER A 104 -22.25 18.32 24.44
CA SER A 104 -23.18 17.22 24.66
C SER A 104 -23.87 17.47 26.00
N LYS A 105 -25.19 17.69 25.97
CA LYS A 105 -25.97 17.73 27.22
C LYS A 105 -25.96 16.30 27.74
N SER A 106 -25.24 16.09 28.85
CA SER A 106 -25.39 14.88 29.65
C SER A 106 -26.87 14.76 30.01
N ILE A 107 -27.55 13.80 29.39
CA ILE A 107 -28.89 13.40 29.77
C ILE A 107 -28.71 12.63 31.08
N THR A 108 -28.99 13.30 32.20
CA THR A 108 -29.11 12.64 33.50
C THR A 108 -30.49 11.99 33.54
N VAL A 109 -30.51 10.67 33.59
CA VAL A 109 -31.69 9.85 33.93
C VAL A 109 -31.67 9.61 35.42
#